data_AF-A0A9C8GH86-F1
#
_entry.id   AF-A0A9C8GH86-F1
#
_cell.length_a   1.000
_cell.length_b   1.000
_cell.length_c   1.000
_cell.angle_alpha   90.00
_cell.angle_beta   90.00
_cell.angle_gamma   90.00
#
_symmetry.space_group_name_H-M   'P 1'
#
loop_
_entity.id
_entity.type
_entity.pdbx_description
1 polymer ?
#
loop_
_entity_poly.entity_id
_entity_poly.type
_entity_poly.pdbx_seq_one_letter_code
_entity_poly.pdbx_strand_id
1 'polypeptide(L)'
;MIKQRLSIIALTMLLGALILVFVFVASGLGERDPYRADIENELADRQRLNLAQSMPIWNVYYNFEVGGAPTLGGTLGAKDCRVHATLDARYDEIKGVSATVYDLDFEGVYRIQYTGAAPTTTLELIFPFPEGLDTLNKVYFLVDGEEPPDAEYNLRSITWRTEAETLDEYEITVRYQARGIGSFRYTLDHGRRLEDLDVAIVVTGIEGAQAPDDALPSTSIETTENGKQFAWRYDALIADRDIQVNLPERPSFAQRVAQLSDSLSTLAFASPLLTALFIVCLAGAYRLSGVRLPFQLYLLAGCGYFLFYPSLTFLSGVMELPLAATVAIVAITGLLFAFLGRVTDQRRTWRQTLVLTGVFLGFFSLGLMSRWRGLSLTTGGLLLVGLFMQLIAHRWSHRPQEETPPDEVSSDGGESQNRAEILQDTSCPEVQPGDLAEKQTNEIQDHPFTGIPGTSPAEGPLPLTRHCPHCGAPLDRAFAYCPACGQDNRHFLQCPTCGGEHYLPPEAGASHCPACGALLDNVDFESHGG
;
A
#
# COMPACT_ATOMS: atom_id res chain seq x y z
N MET A 1 -5.01 23.64 51.06
CA MET A 1 -5.70 22.46 50.49
C MET A 1 -6.63 22.78 49.32
N ILE A 2 -7.53 23.77 49.41
CA ILE A 2 -8.50 24.10 48.34
C ILE A 2 -7.82 24.48 47.01
N LYS A 3 -6.85 25.40 47.03
CA LYS A 3 -6.09 25.81 45.81
C LYS A 3 -5.40 24.64 45.09
N GLN A 4 -4.86 23.69 45.86
CA GLN A 4 -4.18 22.52 45.33
C GLN A 4 -5.16 21.53 44.67
N ARG A 5 -6.32 21.29 45.30
CA ARG A 5 -7.40 20.49 44.71
C ARG A 5 -7.94 21.14 43.42
N LEU A 6 -8.13 22.46 43.42
CA LEU A 6 -8.58 23.20 42.24
C LEU A 6 -7.61 23.08 41.05
N SER A 7 -6.30 23.20 41.30
CA SER A 7 -5.29 23.06 40.24
C SER A 7 -5.20 21.62 39.70
N ILE A 8 -5.37 20.59 40.55
CA ILE A 8 -5.42 19.20 40.08
C ILE A 8 -6.63 19.00 39.17
N ILE A 9 -7.82 19.47 39.60
CA ILE A 9 -9.05 19.37 38.80
C ILE A 9 -8.90 20.08 37.45
N ALA A 10 -8.32 21.28 37.45
CA ALA A 10 -8.09 22.04 36.22
C ALA A 10 -7.14 21.32 35.24
N LEU A 11 -6.04 20.74 35.72
CA LEU A 11 -5.10 19.98 34.89
C LEU A 11 -5.71 18.68 34.37
N THR A 12 -6.50 17.97 35.18
CA THR A 12 -7.22 16.77 34.72
C THR A 12 -8.28 17.11 33.68
N MET A 13 -9.00 18.23 33.83
CA MET A 13 -9.95 18.73 32.83
C MET A 13 -9.24 19.10 31.52
N LEU A 14 -8.09 19.78 31.61
CA LEU A 14 -7.30 20.14 30.43
C LEU A 14 -6.81 18.90 29.67
N LEU A 15 -6.26 17.92 30.38
CA LEU A 15 -5.81 16.66 29.77
C LEU A 15 -6.98 15.89 29.14
N GLY A 16 -8.12 15.81 29.85
CA GLY A 16 -9.34 15.19 29.34
C GLY A 16 -9.87 15.90 28.09
N ALA A 17 -9.86 17.23 28.05
CA ALA A 17 -10.26 18.01 26.89
C ALA A 17 -9.32 17.81 25.70
N LEU A 18 -8.00 17.80 25.92
CA LEU A 18 -7.01 17.50 24.87
C LEU A 18 -7.22 16.11 24.28
N ILE A 19 -7.44 15.10 25.13
CA ILE A 19 -7.74 13.73 24.72
C ILE A 19 -9.03 13.68 23.90
N LEU A 20 -10.11 14.28 24.40
CA LEU A 20 -11.41 14.25 23.74
C LEU A 20 -11.37 14.95 22.38
N VAL A 21 -10.73 16.12 22.29
CA VAL A 21 -10.55 16.85 21.02
C VAL A 21 -9.72 16.02 20.04
N PHE A 22 -8.60 15.44 20.50
CA PHE A 22 -7.75 14.63 19.62
C PHE A 22 -8.45 13.37 19.12
N VAL A 23 -9.12 12.63 20.02
CA VAL A 23 -9.89 11.44 19.65
C VAL A 23 -11.01 11.81 18.68
N PHE A 24 -11.74 12.90 18.92
CA PHE A 24 -12.80 13.37 18.01
C PHE A 24 -12.25 13.75 16.62
N VAL A 25 -11.12 14.45 16.57
CA VAL A 25 -10.46 14.78 15.30
C VAL A 25 -9.99 13.50 14.61
N ALA A 26 -9.35 12.58 15.32
CA ALA A 26 -8.83 11.34 14.76
C ALA A 26 -9.93 10.36 14.32
N SER A 27 -11.03 10.26 15.05
CA SER A 27 -12.19 9.45 14.64
C SER A 27 -12.88 10.07 13.42
N GLY A 28 -12.96 11.40 13.35
CA GLY A 28 -13.48 12.12 12.20
C GLY A 28 -12.60 12.02 10.94
N LEU A 29 -11.33 11.60 11.07
CA LEU A 29 -10.46 11.30 9.92
C LEU A 29 -10.80 9.95 9.27
N GLY A 30 -11.42 9.01 10.00
CA GLY A 30 -11.80 7.70 9.47
C GLY A 30 -13.19 7.66 8.84
N GLU A 31 -14.15 8.43 9.36
CA GLU A 31 -15.52 8.51 8.80
C GLU A 31 -15.63 9.47 7.62
N ARG A 32 -14.69 10.39 7.47
CA ARG A 32 -14.55 11.16 6.24
C ARG A 32 -13.78 10.31 5.26
N ASP A 33 -14.49 9.37 4.64
CA ASP A 33 -14.02 8.71 3.44
C ASP A 33 -13.57 9.82 2.48
N PRO A 34 -12.25 9.99 2.24
CA PRO A 34 -11.78 11.01 1.33
C PRO A 34 -12.31 10.75 -0.08
N TYR A 35 -12.72 9.50 -0.35
CA TYR A 35 -13.41 9.07 -1.55
C TYR A 35 -14.89 9.43 -1.48
N ARG A 36 -15.16 10.73 -1.54
CA ARG A 36 -16.45 11.18 -2.08
C ARG A 36 -16.55 10.59 -3.49
N ALA A 37 -17.72 10.11 -3.91
CA ALA A 37 -17.96 9.66 -5.28
C ALA A 37 -17.43 10.67 -6.34
N ASP A 38 -17.39 11.96 -6.00
CA ASP A 38 -16.77 13.03 -6.78
C ASP A 38 -15.27 12.79 -7.09
N ILE A 39 -14.47 12.26 -6.15
CA ILE A 39 -13.03 11.99 -6.34
C ILE A 39 -12.80 10.68 -7.09
N GLU A 40 -13.61 9.64 -6.87
CA GLU A 40 -13.54 8.41 -7.66
C GLU A 40 -13.89 8.66 -9.12
N ASN A 41 -14.94 9.45 -9.36
CA ASN A 41 -15.28 9.92 -10.69
C ASN A 41 -14.15 10.76 -11.30
N GLU A 42 -13.47 11.60 -10.50
CA GLU A 42 -12.32 12.38 -10.97
C GLU A 42 -11.09 11.49 -11.24
N LEU A 43 -10.86 10.43 -10.46
CA LEU A 43 -9.81 9.44 -10.72
C LEU A 43 -10.11 8.62 -11.98
N ALA A 44 -11.38 8.25 -12.20
CA ALA A 44 -11.83 7.61 -13.43
C ALA A 44 -11.71 8.57 -14.63
N ASP A 45 -12.04 9.85 -14.48
CA ASP A 45 -11.81 10.86 -15.52
C ASP A 45 -10.32 11.11 -15.76
N ARG A 46 -9.47 11.04 -14.72
CA ARG A 46 -8.00 11.05 -14.90
C ARG A 46 -7.51 9.87 -15.73
N GLN A 47 -8.08 8.68 -15.52
CA GLN A 47 -7.71 7.53 -16.34
C GLN A 47 -8.02 7.76 -17.82
N ARG A 48 -9.06 8.53 -18.14
CA ARG A 48 -9.37 8.96 -19.52
C ARG A 48 -8.39 10.00 -20.08
N LEU A 49 -7.64 10.68 -19.22
CA LEU A 49 -6.63 11.67 -19.60
C LEU A 49 -5.20 11.08 -19.68
N ASN A 50 -5.06 9.77 -19.47
CA ASN A 50 -3.86 9.04 -19.88
C ASN A 50 -3.83 9.02 -21.41
N LEU A 51 -2.86 9.69 -22.01
CA LEU A 51 -2.80 9.76 -23.47
C LEU A 51 -2.30 8.42 -24.03
N ALA A 52 -3.13 7.82 -24.87
CA ALA A 52 -2.78 6.69 -25.70
C ALA A 52 -2.78 7.14 -27.17
N GLN A 53 -1.60 7.26 -27.76
CA GLN A 53 -1.42 7.58 -29.17
C GLN A 53 -1.24 6.29 -29.97
N SER A 54 -2.12 6.03 -30.93
CA SER A 54 -1.99 4.87 -31.82
C SER A 54 -1.25 5.22 -33.11
N MET A 55 -0.62 4.23 -33.74
CA MET A 55 -0.12 4.35 -35.11
C MET A 55 -1.23 4.75 -36.12
N PRO A 56 -0.89 5.38 -37.25
CA PRO A 56 -1.85 5.65 -38.33
C PRO A 56 -2.38 4.35 -38.93
N ILE A 57 -3.68 4.34 -39.23
CA ILE A 57 -4.38 3.25 -39.90
C ILE A 57 -4.47 3.58 -41.39
N TRP A 58 -4.16 2.59 -42.23
CA TRP A 58 -4.25 2.71 -43.68
C TRP A 58 -5.32 1.80 -44.22
N ASN A 59 -6.39 2.38 -44.75
CA ASN A 59 -7.44 1.66 -45.43
C ASN A 59 -7.14 1.63 -46.93
N VAL A 60 -7.17 0.45 -47.53
CA VAL A 60 -7.07 0.26 -48.97
C VAL A 60 -8.47 0.09 -49.53
N TYR A 61 -8.89 0.92 -50.46
CA TYR A 61 -10.18 0.82 -51.13
C TYR A 61 -10.02 0.30 -52.55
N TYR A 62 -10.76 -0.76 -52.88
CA TYR A 62 -10.85 -1.26 -54.24
C TYR A 62 -12.09 -0.69 -54.94
N ASN A 63 -11.87 -0.11 -56.12
CA ASN A 63 -12.96 0.33 -56.99
C ASN A 63 -13.37 -0.85 -57.89
N PHE A 64 -14.41 -1.57 -57.49
CA PHE A 64 -15.03 -2.59 -58.34
C PHE A 64 -16.05 -1.93 -59.28
N GLU A 65 -15.69 -1.81 -60.55
CA GLU A 65 -16.52 -1.34 -61.68
C GLU A 65 -17.04 0.11 -61.61
N VAL A 66 -17.29 0.68 -62.79
CA VAL A 66 -17.69 2.08 -63.00
C VAL A 66 -19.06 2.33 -62.36
N GLY A 67 -19.07 2.95 -61.17
CA GLY A 67 -20.28 3.38 -60.46
C GLY A 67 -20.57 2.69 -59.13
N GLY A 68 -19.72 1.75 -58.68
CA GLY A 68 -19.81 1.15 -57.35
C GLY A 68 -19.27 2.07 -56.24
N ALA A 69 -19.82 1.95 -55.02
CA ALA A 69 -19.20 2.55 -53.85
C ALA A 69 -17.87 1.83 -53.54
N PRO A 70 -16.80 2.54 -53.17
CA PRO A 70 -15.52 1.92 -52.83
C PRO A 70 -15.68 0.92 -51.69
N THR A 71 -15.13 -0.28 -51.85
CA THR A 71 -15.16 -1.31 -50.81
C THR A 71 -13.82 -1.40 -50.10
N LEU A 72 -13.86 -1.53 -48.77
CA LEU A 72 -12.65 -1.71 -47.95
C LEU A 72 -12.01 -3.06 -48.29
N GLY A 73 -10.82 -2.99 -48.86
CA GLY A 73 -10.05 -4.11 -49.37
C GLY A 73 -9.08 -4.74 -48.37
N GLY A 74 -8.70 -3.99 -47.35
CA GLY A 74 -7.77 -4.40 -46.32
C GLY A 74 -7.11 -3.20 -45.66
N THR A 75 -6.19 -3.47 -44.73
CA THR A 75 -5.39 -2.43 -44.08
C THR A 75 -3.89 -2.65 -44.29
N LEU A 76 -3.13 -1.56 -44.43
CA LEU A 76 -1.67 -1.58 -44.52
C LEU A 76 -1.04 -1.15 -43.19
N GLY A 77 0.09 -1.75 -42.84
CA GLY A 77 0.90 -1.31 -41.70
C GLY A 77 2.04 -0.42 -42.19
N ALA A 78 2.62 0.38 -41.28
CA ALA A 78 3.85 1.09 -41.60
C ALA A 78 5.03 0.12 -41.72
N LYS A 79 5.90 0.40 -42.68
CA LYS A 79 7.18 -0.30 -42.87
C LYS A 79 8.19 0.18 -41.84
N ASP A 80 8.37 1.50 -41.76
CA ASP A 80 9.24 2.15 -40.77
C ASP A 80 8.42 3.08 -39.87
N CYS A 81 8.78 3.11 -38.60
CA CYS A 81 8.14 3.95 -37.58
C CYS A 81 9.19 4.65 -36.74
N ARG A 82 9.23 5.99 -36.83
CA ARG A 82 10.10 6.82 -36.00
C ARG A 82 9.26 7.78 -35.18
N VAL A 83 9.35 7.70 -33.86
CA VAL A 83 8.54 8.53 -32.96
C VAL A 83 9.42 9.22 -31.95
N HIS A 84 9.22 10.52 -31.80
CA HIS A 84 9.82 11.32 -30.77
C HIS A 84 8.72 11.98 -29.94
N ALA A 85 8.71 11.73 -28.64
CA ALA A 85 7.77 12.34 -27.70
C ALA A 85 8.54 13.00 -26.57
N THR A 86 8.32 14.30 -26.36
CA THR A 86 8.86 15.03 -25.21
C THR A 86 7.73 15.35 -24.24
N LEU A 87 7.88 14.93 -22.99
CA LEU A 87 6.93 15.18 -21.91
C LEU A 87 7.57 16.14 -20.92
N ASP A 88 7.07 17.38 -20.88
CA ASP A 88 7.42 18.34 -19.83
C ASP A 88 6.45 18.18 -18.65
N ALA A 89 6.88 17.42 -17.66
CA ALA A 89 6.02 16.95 -16.58
C ALA A 89 6.22 17.74 -15.29
N ARG A 90 5.12 17.96 -14.56
CA ARG A 90 5.07 18.70 -13.30
C ARG A 90 4.01 18.13 -12.37
N TYR A 91 4.16 18.39 -11.07
CA TYR A 91 3.11 18.13 -10.10
C TYR A 91 2.14 19.30 -10.08
N ASP A 92 0.85 18.99 -10.19
CA ASP A 92 -0.23 19.97 -10.12
C ASP A 92 -1.33 19.47 -9.17
N GLU A 93 -2.08 20.40 -8.58
CA GLU A 93 -3.18 20.09 -7.68
C GLU A 93 -4.51 20.36 -8.36
N ILE A 94 -5.13 19.28 -8.86
CA ILE A 94 -6.42 19.36 -9.54
C ILE A 94 -7.50 19.04 -8.51
N LYS A 95 -8.28 20.06 -8.14
CA LYS A 95 -9.42 19.95 -7.21
C LYS A 95 -9.07 19.28 -5.86
N GLY A 96 -7.88 19.57 -5.31
CA GLY A 96 -7.43 19.04 -4.02
C GLY A 96 -6.75 17.67 -4.10
N VAL A 97 -6.55 17.13 -5.30
CA VAL A 97 -5.84 15.88 -5.54
C VAL A 97 -4.59 16.17 -6.38
N SER A 98 -3.43 15.80 -5.84
CA SER A 98 -2.16 15.90 -6.54
C SER A 98 -2.16 14.96 -7.77
N ALA A 99 -1.73 15.46 -8.92
CA ALA A 99 -1.59 14.72 -10.17
C ALA A 99 -0.27 15.09 -10.83
N THR A 100 0.25 14.15 -11.62
CA THR A 100 1.41 14.41 -12.47
C THR A 100 0.91 14.72 -13.87
N VAL A 101 0.94 16.01 -14.23
CA VAL A 101 0.48 16.50 -15.54
C VAL A 101 1.69 16.77 -16.42
N TYR A 102 1.53 16.63 -17.73
CA TYR A 102 2.59 16.93 -18.68
C TYR A 102 2.04 17.63 -19.91
N ASP A 103 2.84 18.52 -20.48
CA ASP A 103 2.62 19.02 -21.83
C ASP A 103 3.46 18.15 -22.79
N LEU A 104 2.78 17.52 -23.75
CA LEU A 104 3.34 16.60 -24.75
C LEU A 104 3.70 17.38 -26.01
N ASP A 105 4.91 17.20 -26.51
CA ASP A 105 5.32 17.51 -27.88
C ASP A 105 5.55 16.19 -28.62
N PHE A 106 4.65 15.86 -29.54
CA PHE A 106 4.66 14.61 -30.28
C PHE A 106 5.08 14.83 -31.74
N GLU A 107 6.01 14.02 -32.20
CA GLU A 107 6.42 13.91 -33.60
C GLU A 107 6.50 12.44 -34.00
N GLY A 108 5.73 12.06 -35.03
CA GLY A 108 5.77 10.73 -35.61
C GLY A 108 6.05 10.80 -37.11
N VAL A 109 7.03 10.03 -37.57
CA VAL A 109 7.40 9.86 -38.99
C VAL A 109 7.16 8.40 -39.38
N TYR A 110 6.29 8.20 -40.35
CA TYR A 110 5.84 6.89 -40.81
C TYR A 110 6.18 6.71 -42.27
N ARG A 111 6.76 5.57 -42.64
CA ARG A 111 6.96 5.21 -44.04
C ARG A 111 6.10 4.02 -44.40
N ILE A 112 5.34 4.15 -45.48
CA ILE A 112 4.46 3.09 -45.98
C ILE A 112 4.79 2.84 -47.43
N GLN A 113 4.70 1.58 -47.83
CA GLN A 113 4.84 1.14 -49.21
C GLN A 113 3.59 0.36 -49.62
N TYR A 114 2.96 0.76 -50.73
CA TYR A 114 1.83 0.01 -51.26
C TYR A 114 2.33 -1.25 -51.98
N THR A 115 1.99 -2.43 -51.44
CA THR A 115 2.37 -3.74 -51.98
C THR A 115 1.17 -4.55 -52.49
N GLY A 116 0.02 -3.89 -52.68
CA GLY A 116 -1.19 -4.55 -53.16
C GLY A 116 -1.11 -5.01 -54.62
N ALA A 117 -1.94 -5.98 -54.98
CA ALA A 117 -1.95 -6.58 -56.32
C ALA A 117 -2.62 -5.72 -57.40
N ALA A 118 -3.40 -4.70 -57.01
CA ALA A 118 -4.04 -3.80 -57.95
C ALA A 118 -3.03 -2.74 -58.43
N PRO A 119 -2.99 -2.40 -59.73
CA PRO A 119 -2.04 -1.43 -60.27
C PRO A 119 -2.31 -0.01 -59.76
N THR A 120 -3.58 0.33 -59.48
CA THR A 120 -4.00 1.63 -58.94
C THR A 120 -5.11 1.41 -57.93
N THR A 121 -5.04 2.05 -56.77
CA THR A 121 -6.03 1.94 -55.69
C THR A 121 -6.18 3.27 -54.98
N THR A 122 -7.31 3.48 -54.29
CA THR A 122 -7.44 4.60 -53.36
C THR A 122 -6.95 4.18 -51.98
N LEU A 123 -6.00 4.92 -51.42
CA LEU A 123 -5.55 4.80 -50.03
C LEU A 123 -6.24 5.87 -49.20
N GLU A 124 -6.64 5.50 -47.98
CA GLU A 124 -7.08 6.43 -46.95
C GLU A 124 -6.21 6.23 -45.72
N LEU A 125 -5.51 7.28 -45.32
CA LEU A 125 -4.89 7.38 -44.01
C LEU A 125 -5.90 7.92 -43.01
N ILE A 126 -5.91 7.30 -41.83
CA ILE A 126 -6.54 7.83 -40.62
C ILE A 126 -5.47 7.86 -39.53
N PHE A 127 -5.06 9.05 -39.09
CA PHE A 127 -4.25 9.23 -37.90
C PHE A 127 -5.16 9.58 -36.72
N PRO A 128 -5.39 8.67 -35.76
CA PRO A 128 -6.23 8.96 -34.61
C PRO A 128 -5.47 9.81 -33.59
N PHE A 129 -6.10 10.86 -33.07
CA PHE A 129 -5.63 11.55 -31.88
C PHE A 129 -6.02 10.77 -30.62
N PRO A 130 -5.27 10.92 -29.51
CA PRO A 130 -5.64 10.31 -28.24
C PRO A 130 -7.05 10.71 -27.81
N GLU A 131 -7.76 9.77 -27.19
CA GLU A 131 -9.07 10.04 -26.60
C GLU A 131 -8.95 11.00 -25.41
N GLY A 132 -10.03 11.72 -25.09
CA GLY A 132 -10.08 12.63 -23.94
C GLY A 132 -9.37 13.98 -24.13
N LEU A 133 -8.89 14.28 -25.35
CA LEU A 133 -8.30 15.57 -25.66
C LEU A 133 -9.36 16.67 -25.85
N ASP A 134 -9.32 17.69 -25.00
CA ASP A 134 -10.15 18.90 -25.15
C ASP A 134 -9.55 19.92 -26.12
N THR A 135 -8.21 19.93 -26.27
CA THR A 135 -7.49 20.88 -27.11
C THR A 135 -6.24 20.24 -27.72
N LEU A 136 -5.98 20.57 -28.99
CA LEU A 136 -4.77 20.25 -29.72
C LEU A 136 -4.12 21.55 -30.20
N ASN A 137 -2.81 21.66 -30.06
CA ASN A 137 -2.04 22.81 -30.52
C ASN A 137 -1.00 22.39 -31.54
N LYS A 138 -0.63 23.30 -32.46
CA LYS A 138 0.44 23.09 -33.45
C LYS A 138 0.33 21.75 -34.19
N VAL A 139 -0.87 21.43 -34.65
CA VAL A 139 -1.11 20.22 -35.45
C VAL A 139 -0.56 20.45 -36.85
N TYR A 140 0.33 19.56 -37.29
CA TYR A 140 0.86 19.52 -38.64
C TYR A 140 0.76 18.10 -39.18
N PHE A 141 0.27 17.96 -40.41
CA PHE A 141 0.27 16.72 -41.17
C PHE A 141 0.95 16.98 -42.51
N LEU A 142 2.09 16.32 -42.72
CA LEU A 142 2.89 16.47 -43.93
C LEU A 142 3.01 15.11 -44.61
N VAL A 143 2.82 15.10 -45.92
CA VAL A 143 3.09 13.97 -46.81
C VAL A 143 4.24 14.39 -47.71
N ASP A 144 5.35 13.66 -47.66
CA ASP A 144 6.58 13.95 -48.38
C ASP A 144 7.11 15.39 -48.16
N GLY A 145 6.85 15.93 -46.97
CA GLY A 145 7.30 17.25 -46.53
C GLY A 145 6.33 18.41 -46.82
N GLU A 146 5.23 18.17 -47.54
CA GLU A 146 4.22 19.19 -47.85
C GLU A 146 2.86 18.83 -47.23
N GLU A 147 2.08 19.84 -46.84
CA GLU A 147 0.74 19.62 -46.31
C GLU A 147 -0.24 19.36 -47.46
N PRO A 148 -0.88 18.19 -47.53
CA PRO A 148 -1.76 17.87 -48.65
C PRO A 148 -3.05 18.70 -48.58
N PRO A 149 -3.55 19.19 -49.73
CA PRO A 149 -4.71 20.09 -49.77
C PRO A 149 -6.02 19.41 -49.34
N ASP A 150 -6.08 18.07 -49.44
CA ASP A 150 -7.27 17.26 -49.15
C ASP A 150 -7.22 16.59 -47.76
N ALA A 151 -6.33 17.04 -46.86
CA ALA A 151 -6.33 16.58 -45.47
C ALA A 151 -7.50 17.18 -44.69
N GLU A 152 -8.29 16.30 -44.06
CA GLU A 152 -9.37 16.65 -43.17
C GLU A 152 -8.91 16.54 -41.71
N TYR A 153 -9.00 17.65 -40.98
CA TYR A 153 -8.62 17.71 -39.56
C TYR A 153 -9.85 17.74 -38.67
N ASN A 154 -9.88 16.89 -37.66
CA ASN A 154 -10.85 16.96 -36.58
C ASN A 154 -10.19 16.60 -35.22
N LEU A 155 -10.88 16.81 -34.10
CA LEU A 155 -10.31 16.55 -32.76
C LEU A 155 -10.05 15.06 -32.48
N ARG A 156 -10.60 14.14 -33.27
CA ARG A 156 -10.46 12.70 -33.11
C ARG A 156 -9.43 12.10 -34.08
N SER A 157 -9.25 12.69 -35.25
CA SER A 157 -8.35 12.17 -36.27
C SER A 157 -7.98 13.19 -37.34
N ILE A 158 -6.92 12.87 -38.08
CA ILE A 158 -6.60 13.42 -39.39
C ILE A 158 -6.95 12.36 -40.43
N THR A 159 -7.69 12.71 -41.46
CA THR A 159 -8.03 11.81 -42.57
C THR A 159 -7.47 12.37 -43.87
N TRP A 160 -6.80 11.54 -44.65
CA TRP A 160 -6.27 11.92 -45.95
C TRP A 160 -6.46 10.79 -46.96
N ARG A 161 -6.86 11.13 -48.18
CA ARG A 161 -7.07 10.15 -49.26
C ARG A 161 -6.19 10.49 -50.46
N THR A 162 -5.61 9.46 -51.07
CA THR A 162 -4.84 9.59 -52.30
C THR A 162 -5.05 8.39 -53.21
N GLU A 163 -4.78 8.56 -54.49
CA GLU A 163 -4.57 7.44 -55.41
C GLU A 163 -3.11 6.99 -55.29
N ALA A 164 -2.88 5.68 -55.22
CA ALA A 164 -1.55 5.11 -55.15
C ALA A 164 -1.38 3.99 -56.19
N GLU A 165 -0.20 3.96 -56.79
CA GLU A 165 0.26 2.91 -57.68
C GLU A 165 1.10 1.88 -56.94
N THR A 166 1.21 0.67 -57.49
CA THR A 166 2.01 -0.41 -56.90
C THR A 166 3.47 0.04 -56.70
N LEU A 167 4.01 -0.17 -55.49
CA LEU A 167 5.34 0.25 -55.04
C LEU A 167 5.51 1.72 -54.67
N ASP A 168 4.45 2.54 -54.73
CA ASP A 168 4.51 3.90 -54.20
C ASP A 168 4.88 3.88 -52.71
N GLU A 169 5.80 4.78 -52.35
CA GLU A 169 6.22 5.02 -50.97
C GLU A 169 5.81 6.42 -50.55
N TYR A 170 5.27 6.54 -49.34
CA TYR A 170 4.86 7.81 -48.75
C TYR A 170 5.55 8.00 -47.40
N GLU A 171 6.20 9.15 -47.18
CA GLU A 171 6.73 9.55 -45.89
C GLU A 171 5.81 10.56 -45.22
N ILE A 172 5.34 10.21 -44.02
CA ILE A 172 4.25 10.94 -43.37
C ILE A 172 4.70 11.41 -42.02
N THR A 173 4.68 12.72 -41.84
CA THR A 173 5.08 13.37 -40.61
C THR A 173 3.86 13.98 -39.94
N VAL A 174 3.59 13.54 -38.72
CA VAL A 174 2.55 14.11 -37.86
C VAL A 174 3.22 14.77 -36.68
N ARG A 175 2.87 16.03 -36.42
CA ARG A 175 3.31 16.76 -35.23
C ARG A 175 2.11 17.37 -34.53
N TYR A 176 2.08 17.30 -33.20
CA TYR A 176 1.08 18.02 -32.41
C TYR A 176 1.55 18.21 -30.97
N GLN A 177 0.94 19.19 -30.31
CA GLN A 177 1.10 19.42 -28.88
C GLN A 177 -0.23 19.17 -28.15
N ALA A 178 -0.15 18.45 -27.04
CA ALA A 178 -1.30 18.09 -26.22
C ALA A 178 -0.95 18.15 -24.72
N ARG A 179 -1.96 18.00 -23.86
CA ARG A 179 -1.77 17.85 -22.42
C ARG A 179 -2.25 16.50 -21.97
N GLY A 180 -1.44 15.81 -21.17
CA GLY A 180 -1.77 14.51 -20.58
C GLY A 180 -1.55 14.46 -19.08
N ILE A 181 -1.99 13.36 -18.48
CA ILE A 181 -1.85 13.10 -17.04
C ILE A 181 -1.34 11.67 -16.85
N GLY A 182 -0.46 11.47 -15.86
CA GLY A 182 -0.13 10.15 -15.30
C GLY A 182 0.77 9.28 -16.16
N SER A 183 0.30 8.88 -17.34
CA SER A 183 1.04 8.00 -18.25
C SER A 183 0.92 8.43 -19.70
N PHE A 184 1.88 8.01 -20.52
CA PHE A 184 1.85 8.12 -21.96
C PHE A 184 2.06 6.74 -22.57
N ARG A 185 1.16 6.35 -23.46
CA ARG A 185 1.21 5.09 -24.20
C ARG A 185 1.26 5.37 -25.70
N TYR A 186 2.11 4.62 -26.38
CA TYR A 186 2.17 4.58 -27.83
C TYR A 186 1.83 3.16 -28.32
N THR A 187 0.70 3.04 -29.00
CA THR A 187 0.13 1.76 -29.43
C THR A 187 0.61 1.36 -30.81
N LEU A 188 1.21 0.17 -30.89
CA LEU A 188 1.76 -0.40 -32.12
C LEU A 188 0.70 -1.25 -32.83
N ASP A 189 0.87 -1.48 -34.14
CA ASP A 189 0.01 -2.40 -34.89
C ASP A 189 0.36 -3.86 -34.54
N HIS A 190 -0.46 -4.48 -33.69
CA HIS A 190 -0.20 -5.80 -33.15
C HIS A 190 -0.18 -6.89 -34.22
N GLY A 191 0.82 -7.77 -34.13
CA GLY A 191 0.93 -8.93 -35.02
C GLY A 191 1.38 -8.59 -36.44
N ARG A 192 1.74 -7.33 -36.72
CA ARG A 192 2.43 -6.95 -37.96
C ARG A 192 3.91 -6.78 -37.74
N ARG A 193 4.67 -7.00 -38.82
CA ARG A 193 6.11 -6.80 -38.83
C ARG A 193 6.42 -5.36 -39.21
N LEU A 194 7.10 -4.65 -38.31
CA LEU A 194 7.80 -3.39 -38.58
C LEU A 194 9.23 -3.71 -39.00
N GLU A 195 9.74 -3.08 -40.06
CA GLU A 195 11.13 -3.26 -40.50
C GLU A 195 12.10 -2.47 -39.61
N ASP A 196 11.77 -1.23 -39.29
CA ASP A 196 12.55 -0.35 -38.41
C ASP A 196 11.63 0.37 -37.43
N LEU A 197 11.88 0.18 -36.14
CA LEU A 197 11.21 0.89 -35.04
C LEU A 197 12.25 1.69 -34.26
N ASP A 198 12.15 3.02 -34.30
CA ASP A 198 12.94 3.94 -33.45
C ASP A 198 12.01 4.89 -32.71
N VAL A 199 11.72 4.57 -31.45
CA VAL A 199 10.89 5.40 -30.58
C VAL A 199 11.74 5.96 -29.45
N ALA A 200 11.68 7.27 -29.24
CA ALA A 200 12.34 7.96 -28.14
C ALA A 200 11.33 8.79 -27.36
N ILE A 201 11.20 8.50 -26.06
CA ILE A 201 10.35 9.25 -25.13
C ILE A 201 11.26 9.94 -24.11
N VAL A 202 11.22 11.27 -24.08
CA VAL A 202 12.00 12.10 -23.16
C VAL A 202 11.06 12.68 -22.12
N VAL A 203 11.28 12.34 -20.85
CA VAL A 203 10.53 12.91 -19.71
C VAL A 203 11.41 13.91 -19.00
N THR A 204 10.91 15.14 -18.83
CA THR A 204 11.60 16.23 -18.13
C THR A 204 10.77 16.78 -16.98
N GLY A 205 11.40 17.50 -16.05
CA GLY A 205 10.72 18.22 -14.95
C GLY A 205 10.42 17.39 -13.70
N ILE A 206 10.44 16.07 -13.80
CA ILE A 206 10.29 15.14 -12.67
C ILE A 206 11.24 13.95 -12.76
N GLU A 207 11.64 13.44 -11.60
CA GLU A 207 12.42 12.22 -11.46
C GLU A 207 11.53 11.04 -11.10
N GLY A 208 11.89 9.83 -11.54
CA GLY A 208 11.22 8.60 -11.13
C GLY A 208 10.28 7.98 -12.18
N ALA A 209 10.23 8.54 -13.38
CA ALA A 209 9.56 7.90 -14.53
C ALA A 209 10.13 6.51 -14.80
N GLN A 210 9.26 5.58 -15.17
CA GLN A 210 9.56 4.16 -15.40
C GLN A 210 8.68 3.58 -16.51
N ALA A 211 9.23 2.64 -17.29
CA ALA A 211 8.44 1.80 -18.19
C ALA A 211 7.92 0.59 -17.39
N PRO A 212 6.62 0.26 -17.44
CA PRO A 212 6.05 -0.84 -16.67
C PRO A 212 6.41 -2.21 -17.28
N ASP A 213 6.34 -3.27 -16.48
CA ASP A 213 6.77 -4.62 -16.86
C ASP A 213 5.90 -5.28 -17.96
N ASP A 214 4.67 -4.79 -18.14
CA ASP A 214 3.73 -5.22 -19.16
C ASP A 214 3.92 -4.50 -20.51
N ALA A 215 4.71 -3.43 -20.56
CA ALA A 215 5.06 -2.73 -21.79
C ALA A 215 6.14 -3.46 -22.60
N LEU A 216 6.36 -3.00 -23.84
CA LEU A 216 7.52 -3.38 -24.64
C LEU A 216 8.80 -2.92 -23.90
N PRO A 217 9.76 -3.81 -23.63
CA PRO A 217 10.99 -3.44 -22.93
C PRO A 217 11.78 -2.34 -23.66
N SER A 218 12.29 -1.35 -22.94
CA SER A 218 13.14 -0.33 -23.53
C SER A 218 14.52 -0.89 -23.87
N THR A 219 15.07 -0.51 -25.02
CA THR A 219 16.43 -0.88 -25.45
C THR A 219 17.51 -0.08 -24.74
N SER A 220 17.24 1.18 -24.41
CA SER A 220 18.12 1.99 -23.55
C SER A 220 17.31 2.92 -22.66
N ILE A 221 17.89 3.22 -21.49
CA ILE A 221 17.39 4.21 -20.55
C ILE A 221 18.58 5.10 -20.19
N GLU A 222 18.49 6.37 -20.54
CA GLU A 222 19.53 7.37 -20.27
C GLU A 222 19.01 8.41 -19.29
N THR A 223 19.76 8.67 -18.23
CA THR A 223 19.47 9.76 -17.30
C THR A 223 20.10 11.04 -17.83
N THR A 224 19.28 12.03 -18.14
CA THR A 224 19.70 13.37 -18.57
C THR A 224 19.75 14.33 -17.38
N GLU A 225 20.35 15.52 -17.52
CA GLU A 225 20.44 16.51 -16.43
C GLU A 225 19.07 16.92 -15.87
N ASN A 226 18.02 16.90 -16.70
CA ASN A 226 16.68 17.38 -16.36
C ASN A 226 15.59 16.30 -16.40
N GLY A 227 15.97 15.01 -16.50
CA GLY A 227 14.99 13.93 -16.60
C GLY A 227 15.53 12.61 -17.15
N LYS A 228 14.67 11.80 -17.76
CA LYS A 228 15.02 10.48 -18.31
C LYS A 228 14.57 10.35 -19.76
N GLN A 229 15.41 9.72 -20.56
CA GLN A 229 15.10 9.32 -21.93
C GLN A 229 14.99 7.81 -22.01
N PHE A 230 13.90 7.34 -22.60
CA PHE A 230 13.64 5.95 -22.91
C PHE A 230 13.73 5.78 -24.43
N ALA A 231 14.45 4.77 -24.91
CA ALA A 231 14.52 4.46 -26.33
C ALA A 231 14.17 3.00 -26.63
N TRP A 232 13.45 2.79 -27.71
CA TRP A 232 13.10 1.50 -28.28
C TRP A 232 13.60 1.46 -29.72
N ARG A 233 14.67 0.70 -29.96
CA ARG A 233 15.29 0.52 -31.27
C ARG A 233 15.31 -0.94 -31.66
N TYR A 234 14.44 -1.32 -32.58
CA TYR A 234 14.29 -2.71 -33.01
C TYR A 234 14.29 -2.82 -34.53
N ASP A 235 15.13 -3.74 -35.02
CA ASP A 235 15.10 -4.17 -36.42
C ASP A 235 14.12 -5.36 -36.55
N ALA A 236 13.22 -5.32 -37.52
CA ALA A 236 12.30 -6.41 -37.85
C ALA A 236 11.40 -6.89 -36.69
N LEU A 237 10.76 -5.97 -35.98
CA LEU A 237 9.92 -6.27 -34.80
C LEU A 237 8.51 -6.75 -35.18
N ILE A 238 8.04 -7.78 -34.48
CA ILE A 238 6.60 -8.10 -34.36
C ILE A 238 6.26 -7.96 -32.88
N ALA A 239 5.41 -7.00 -32.54
CA ALA A 239 5.06 -6.69 -31.15
C ALA A 239 3.61 -7.10 -30.83
N ASP A 240 3.42 -7.67 -29.64
CA ASP A 240 2.13 -7.89 -28.99
C ASP A 240 1.89 -6.91 -27.82
N ARG A 241 2.89 -6.08 -27.52
CA ARG A 241 2.90 -5.10 -26.42
C ARG A 241 3.17 -3.69 -26.94
N ASP A 242 2.59 -2.73 -26.25
CA ASP A 242 2.73 -1.31 -26.53
C ASP A 242 3.92 -0.69 -25.82
N ILE A 243 4.34 0.48 -26.29
CA ILE A 243 5.32 1.31 -25.60
C ILE A 243 4.58 2.15 -24.56
N GLN A 244 5.05 2.16 -23.32
CA GLN A 244 4.42 2.94 -22.25
C GLN A 244 5.46 3.51 -21.28
N VAL A 245 5.22 4.73 -20.84
CA VAL A 245 5.98 5.38 -19.76
C VAL A 245 4.99 5.87 -18.69
N ASN A 246 5.22 5.42 -17.46
CA ASN A 246 4.46 5.86 -16.29
C ASN A 246 5.24 6.96 -15.56
N LEU A 247 4.54 8.05 -15.26
CA LEU A 247 5.08 9.14 -14.46
C LEU A 247 4.80 8.86 -12.98
N PRO A 248 5.71 9.25 -12.08
CA PRO A 248 5.55 9.02 -10.65
C PRO A 248 4.39 9.84 -10.08
N GLU A 249 3.52 9.20 -9.31
CA GLU A 249 2.47 9.89 -8.56
C GLU A 249 2.99 10.39 -7.21
N ARG A 250 2.58 11.58 -6.80
CA ARG A 250 2.77 12.07 -5.42
C ARG A 250 1.43 12.09 -4.71
N PRO A 251 1.22 11.30 -3.64
CA PRO A 251 0.00 11.40 -2.87
C PRO A 251 -0.10 12.79 -2.23
N SER A 252 -1.27 13.41 -2.33
CA SER A 252 -1.57 14.68 -1.67
C SER A 252 -1.51 14.56 -0.14
N PHE A 253 -1.50 15.70 0.57
CA PHE A 253 -1.59 15.74 2.04
C PHE A 253 -2.78 14.90 2.54
N ALA A 254 -3.95 15.08 1.93
CA ALA A 254 -5.16 14.37 2.31
C ALA A 254 -5.02 12.85 2.08
N GLN A 255 -4.46 12.45 0.94
CA GLN A 255 -4.23 11.02 0.63
C GLN A 255 -3.22 10.38 1.58
N ARG A 256 -2.13 11.07 1.95
CA ARG A 256 -1.16 10.56 2.94
C ARG A 256 -1.78 10.36 4.32
N VAL A 257 -2.58 11.33 4.77
CA VAL A 257 -3.28 11.22 6.07
C VAL A 257 -4.33 10.12 6.03
N ALA A 258 -5.06 9.99 4.92
CA ALA A 258 -6.04 8.93 4.73
C ALA A 258 -5.42 7.54 4.71
N GLN A 259 -4.30 7.35 4.00
CA GLN A 259 -3.59 6.07 3.97
C GLN A 259 -3.10 5.64 5.37
N LEU A 260 -2.84 6.61 6.25
CA LEU A 260 -2.44 6.38 7.64
C LEU A 260 -3.62 6.40 8.63
N SER A 261 -4.85 6.64 8.18
CA SER A 261 -6.02 6.88 9.04
C SER A 261 -6.28 5.70 9.98
N ASP A 262 -6.22 4.47 9.50
CA ASP A 262 -6.42 3.25 10.29
C ASP A 262 -5.38 3.09 11.41
N SER A 263 -4.12 3.42 11.10
CA SER A 263 -3.04 3.34 12.09
C SER A 263 -3.12 4.49 13.09
N LEU A 264 -3.49 5.69 12.63
CA LEU A 264 -3.64 6.87 13.46
C LEU A 264 -4.89 6.78 14.36
N SER A 265 -5.99 6.19 13.90
CA SER A 265 -7.19 5.96 14.69
C SER A 265 -6.92 4.98 15.82
N THR A 266 -6.26 3.85 15.52
CA THR A 266 -5.81 2.87 16.53
C THR A 266 -4.91 3.55 17.58
N LEU A 267 -3.97 4.37 17.13
CA LEU A 267 -3.08 5.11 18.01
C LEU A 267 -3.84 6.15 18.85
N ALA A 268 -4.83 6.83 18.26
CA ALA A 268 -5.64 7.82 18.96
C ALA A 268 -6.48 7.19 20.07
N PHE A 269 -7.09 6.03 19.84
CA PHE A 269 -7.81 5.28 20.87
C PHE A 269 -6.87 4.72 21.96
N ALA A 270 -5.64 4.33 21.61
CA ALA A 270 -4.65 3.85 22.58
C ALA A 270 -3.96 4.97 23.37
N SER A 271 -3.93 6.20 22.83
CA SER A 271 -3.20 7.34 23.39
C SER A 271 -3.53 7.69 24.86
N PRO A 272 -4.79 7.60 25.36
CA PRO A 272 -5.10 7.92 26.74
C PRO A 272 -4.51 6.87 27.69
N LEU A 273 -4.58 5.60 27.30
CA LEU A 273 -4.02 4.49 28.07
C LEU A 273 -2.50 4.59 28.16
N LEU A 274 -1.83 4.85 27.03
CA LEU A 274 -0.37 5.02 26.99
C LEU A 274 0.09 6.21 27.82
N THR A 275 -0.64 7.33 27.74
CA THR A 275 -0.33 8.53 28.54
C THR A 275 -0.52 8.29 30.02
N ALA A 276 -1.61 7.62 30.42
CA ALA A 276 -1.85 7.26 31.82
C ALA A 276 -0.77 6.31 32.34
N LEU A 277 -0.41 5.28 31.56
CA LEU A 277 0.63 4.33 31.90
C LEU A 277 2.00 5.03 32.02
N PHE A 278 2.32 5.95 31.12
CA PHE A 278 3.53 6.78 31.21
C PHE A 278 3.58 7.60 32.51
N ILE A 279 2.49 8.27 32.88
CA ILE A 279 2.39 9.04 34.13
C ILE A 279 2.62 8.13 35.35
N VAL A 280 1.98 6.96 35.38
CA VAL A 280 2.12 5.99 36.48
C VAL A 280 3.56 5.48 36.57
N CYS A 281 4.17 5.11 35.44
CA CYS A 281 5.55 4.63 35.42
C CYS A 281 6.54 5.72 35.82
N LEU A 282 6.35 6.96 35.36
CA LEU A 282 7.17 8.10 35.74
C LEU A 282 7.08 8.37 37.25
N ALA A 283 5.87 8.34 37.81
CA ALA A 283 5.66 8.49 39.25
C ALA A 283 6.31 7.34 40.05
N GLY A 284 6.21 6.10 39.56
CA GLY A 284 6.86 4.93 40.15
C GLY A 284 8.39 5.05 40.15
N ALA A 285 8.98 5.39 39.01
CA ALA A 285 10.43 5.55 38.86
C ALA A 285 10.99 6.64 39.78
N TYR A 286 10.29 7.77 39.90
CA TYR A 286 10.69 8.88 40.77
C TYR A 286 10.49 8.57 42.26
N ARG A 287 9.40 7.90 42.64
CA ARG A 287 9.21 7.41 44.02
C ARG A 287 10.28 6.40 44.44
N LEU A 288 10.70 5.53 43.52
CA LEU A 288 11.79 4.57 43.77
C LEU A 288 13.13 5.28 43.91
N SER A 289 13.34 6.37 43.17
CA SER A 289 14.56 7.19 43.22
C SER A 289 14.60 8.19 44.38
N GLY A 290 13.58 8.20 45.24
CA GLY A 290 13.50 9.09 46.42
C GLY A 290 13.03 10.51 46.13
N VAL A 291 12.69 10.83 44.87
CA VAL A 291 12.22 12.16 44.46
C VAL A 291 10.71 12.26 44.66
N ARG A 292 10.29 13.19 45.53
CA ARG A 292 8.87 13.44 45.81
C ARG A 292 8.40 14.67 45.04
N LEU A 293 7.70 14.43 43.94
CA LEU A 293 7.07 15.50 43.17
C LEU A 293 5.57 15.57 43.47
N PRO A 294 4.97 16.77 43.54
CA PRO A 294 3.53 16.92 43.61
C PRO A 294 2.86 16.35 42.35
N PHE A 295 1.67 15.78 42.53
CA PHE A 295 0.89 15.15 41.45
C PHE A 295 0.67 16.05 40.22
N GLN A 296 0.56 17.37 40.44
CA GLN A 296 0.37 18.38 39.40
C GLN A 296 1.47 18.37 38.34
N LEU A 297 2.73 18.14 38.73
CA LEU A 297 3.86 18.13 37.79
C LEU A 297 3.85 16.86 36.92
N TYR A 298 3.39 15.74 37.45
CA TYR A 298 3.21 14.52 36.67
C TYR A 298 2.09 14.66 35.64
N LEU A 299 0.97 15.31 36.01
CA LEU A 299 -0.10 15.63 35.06
C LEU A 299 0.39 16.57 33.95
N LEU A 300 1.16 17.60 34.31
CA LEU A 300 1.69 18.54 33.32
C LEU A 300 2.70 17.87 32.36
N ALA A 301 3.54 16.97 32.88
CA ALA A 301 4.40 16.12 32.06
C ALA A 301 3.56 15.20 31.15
N GLY A 302 2.46 14.65 31.66
CA GLY A 302 1.49 13.88 30.88
C GLY A 302 0.88 14.68 29.72
N CYS A 303 0.48 15.93 29.95
CA CYS A 303 0.01 16.82 28.88
C CYS A 303 1.09 17.04 27.82
N GLY A 304 2.33 17.32 28.24
CA GLY A 304 3.46 17.50 27.31
C GLY A 304 3.75 16.23 26.50
N TYR A 305 3.70 15.07 27.12
CA TYR A 305 3.82 13.76 26.46
C TYR A 305 2.70 13.55 25.44
N PHE A 306 1.45 13.84 25.82
CA PHE A 306 0.28 13.65 24.97
C PHE A 306 0.33 14.45 23.67
N LEU A 307 1.01 15.61 23.65
CA LEU A 307 1.19 16.42 22.44
C LEU A 307 1.95 15.69 21.32
N PHE A 308 2.64 14.58 21.62
CA PHE A 308 3.25 13.73 20.60
C PHE A 308 2.25 13.25 19.55
N TYR A 309 1.08 12.76 19.98
CA TYR A 309 0.09 12.16 19.08
C TYR A 309 -0.45 13.16 18.04
N PRO A 310 -0.99 14.33 18.40
CA PRO A 310 -1.43 15.32 17.41
C PRO A 310 -0.28 15.87 16.58
N SER A 311 0.92 16.04 17.15
CA SER A 311 2.09 16.49 16.40
C SER A 311 2.47 15.48 15.31
N LEU A 312 2.50 14.19 15.64
CA LEU A 312 2.77 13.11 14.69
C LEU A 312 1.75 13.10 13.55
N THR A 313 0.46 13.17 13.88
CA THR A 313 -0.63 13.22 12.89
C THR A 313 -0.48 14.38 11.91
N PHE A 314 -0.14 15.57 12.40
CA PHE A 314 0.03 16.74 11.54
C PHE A 314 1.31 16.65 10.70
N LEU A 315 2.44 16.28 11.30
CA LEU A 315 3.70 16.15 10.58
C LEU A 315 3.64 15.05 9.50
N SER A 316 2.93 13.94 9.74
CA SER A 316 2.81 12.84 8.76
C SER A 316 2.08 13.23 7.47
N GLY A 317 1.29 14.32 7.48
CA GLY A 317 0.69 14.83 6.25
C GLY A 317 1.68 15.66 5.40
N VAL A 318 2.64 16.32 6.05
CA VAL A 318 3.60 17.25 5.40
C VAL A 318 4.88 16.54 4.97
N MET A 319 5.34 15.54 5.73
CA MET A 319 6.60 14.82 5.48
C MET A 319 6.41 13.31 5.65
N GLU A 320 7.41 12.54 5.20
CA GLU A 320 7.40 11.08 5.36
C GLU A 320 7.31 10.68 6.84
N LEU A 321 6.60 9.58 7.12
CA LEU A 321 6.36 9.08 8.48
C LEU A 321 7.63 8.95 9.36
N PRO A 322 8.78 8.39 8.91
CA PRO A 322 9.96 8.29 9.76
C PRO A 322 10.55 9.67 10.12
N LEU A 323 10.53 10.63 9.19
CA LEU A 323 10.97 12.00 9.44
C LEU A 323 10.01 12.71 10.41
N ALA A 324 8.70 12.59 10.17
CA ALA A 324 7.65 13.13 11.04
C ALA A 324 7.80 12.61 12.48
N ALA A 325 7.98 11.29 12.63
CA ALA A 325 8.17 10.64 13.92
C ALA A 325 9.44 11.12 14.62
N THR A 326 10.55 11.23 13.90
CA THR A 326 11.83 11.69 14.47
C THR A 326 11.72 13.12 14.98
N VAL A 327 11.15 14.03 14.18
CA VAL A 327 10.97 15.43 14.58
C VAL A 327 10.03 15.54 15.78
N ALA A 328 8.91 14.81 15.77
CA ALA A 328 7.96 14.79 16.89
C ALA A 328 8.60 14.23 18.18
N ILE A 329 9.36 13.13 18.10
CA ILE A 329 10.07 12.55 19.24
C ILE A 329 11.08 13.55 19.81
N VAL A 330 11.89 14.18 18.97
CA VAL A 330 12.91 15.15 19.40
C VAL A 330 12.24 16.36 20.08
N ALA A 331 11.19 16.91 19.48
CA ALA A 331 10.46 18.05 20.03
C ALA A 331 9.84 17.73 21.40
N ILE A 332 9.12 16.61 21.53
CA ILE A 332 8.43 16.23 22.77
C ILE A 332 9.42 15.79 23.85
N THR A 333 10.44 15.01 23.48
CA THR A 333 11.50 14.62 24.43
C THR A 333 12.24 15.85 24.94
N GLY A 334 12.60 16.79 24.05
CA GLY A 334 13.23 18.06 24.43
C GLY A 334 12.36 18.91 25.35
N LEU A 335 11.05 18.97 25.09
CA LEU A 335 10.08 19.68 25.95
C LEU A 335 9.99 19.06 27.35
N LEU A 336 9.79 17.73 27.42
CA LEU A 336 9.68 16.99 28.69
C LEU A 336 10.94 17.13 29.52
N PHE A 337 12.08 17.06 28.86
CA PHE A 337 13.38 17.18 29.49
C PHE A 337 13.62 18.60 29.98
N ALA A 338 13.38 19.64 29.17
CA ALA A 338 13.53 21.03 29.61
C ALA A 338 12.66 21.34 30.84
N PHE A 339 11.46 20.75 30.89
CA PHE A 339 10.56 20.85 32.03
C PHE A 339 11.07 20.08 33.26
N LEU A 340 11.29 18.77 33.14
CA LEU A 340 11.69 17.90 34.26
C LEU A 340 13.12 18.17 34.76
N GLY A 341 14.02 18.59 33.88
CA GLY A 341 15.38 18.99 34.21
C GLY A 341 15.45 20.28 35.01
N ARG A 342 14.51 21.22 34.81
CA ARG A 342 14.39 22.39 35.69
C ARG A 342 13.80 22.06 37.06
N VAL A 343 12.97 21.03 37.12
CA VAL A 343 12.25 20.63 38.34
C VAL A 343 13.07 19.67 39.20
N THR A 344 13.92 18.84 38.59
CA THR A 344 14.73 17.83 39.27
C THR A 344 16.22 18.13 39.07
N ASP A 345 16.93 18.49 40.14
CA ASP A 345 18.35 18.87 40.10
C ASP A 345 19.31 17.65 40.02
N GLN A 346 18.83 16.52 39.48
CA GLN A 346 19.54 15.25 39.57
C GLN A 346 19.79 14.63 38.19
N ARG A 347 21.06 14.57 37.78
CA ARG A 347 21.49 13.95 36.50
C ARG A 347 20.99 12.52 36.31
N ARG A 348 20.74 11.80 37.41
CA ARG A 348 20.26 10.42 37.40
C ARG A 348 18.78 10.30 36.99
N THR A 349 17.90 11.16 37.50
CA THR A 349 16.47 11.14 37.14
C THR A 349 16.28 11.46 35.67
N TRP A 350 17.14 12.31 35.13
CA TRP A 350 17.10 12.66 33.72
C TRP A 350 17.40 11.45 32.79
N ARG A 351 18.38 10.59 33.11
CA ARG A 351 18.59 9.33 32.35
C ARG A 351 17.36 8.42 32.38
N GLN A 352 16.71 8.29 33.54
CA GLN A 352 15.50 7.47 33.68
C GLN A 352 14.35 8.01 32.84
N THR A 353 14.13 9.33 32.87
CA THR A 353 13.12 9.99 32.05
C THR A 353 13.39 9.77 30.56
N LEU A 354 14.63 9.92 30.10
CA LEU A 354 14.97 9.71 28.69
C LEU A 354 14.71 8.28 28.23
N VAL A 355 15.11 7.28 29.03
CA VAL A 355 14.83 5.87 28.71
C VAL A 355 13.32 5.60 28.72
N LEU A 356 12.59 6.10 29.72
CA LEU A 356 11.15 5.90 29.81
C LEU A 356 10.41 6.54 28.63
N THR A 357 10.74 7.80 28.31
CA THR A 357 10.20 8.53 27.15
C THR A 357 10.53 7.79 25.84
N GLY A 358 11.75 7.31 25.66
CA GLY A 358 12.13 6.52 24.48
C GLY A 358 11.36 5.21 24.35
N VAL A 359 11.14 4.49 25.46
CA VAL A 359 10.34 3.25 25.47
C VAL A 359 8.88 3.53 25.10
N PHE A 360 8.28 4.58 25.66
CA PHE A 360 6.87 4.90 25.42
C PHE A 360 6.59 5.52 24.04
N LEU A 361 7.39 6.48 23.57
CA LEU A 361 7.20 7.04 22.23
C LEU A 361 7.68 6.08 21.14
N GLY A 362 8.83 5.46 21.31
CA GLY A 362 9.41 4.55 20.33
C GLY A 362 8.69 3.20 20.30
N PHE A 363 8.91 2.37 21.31
CA PHE A 363 8.44 0.97 21.28
C PHE A 363 6.93 0.84 21.42
N PHE A 364 6.29 1.60 22.30
CA PHE A 364 4.83 1.51 22.46
C PHE A 364 4.09 2.31 21.38
N SER A 365 4.38 3.59 21.21
CA SER A 365 3.59 4.44 20.31
C SER A 365 3.87 4.15 18.83
N LEU A 366 5.14 4.21 18.38
CA LEU A 366 5.46 3.84 16.98
C LEU A 366 5.30 2.33 16.73
N GLY A 367 5.52 1.50 17.75
CA GLY A 367 5.29 0.06 17.64
C GLY A 367 3.86 -0.31 17.30
N LEU A 368 2.86 0.45 17.78
CA LEU A 368 1.46 0.26 17.40
C LEU A 368 1.19 0.56 15.92
N MET A 369 2.00 1.41 15.27
CA MET A 369 1.88 1.71 13.84
C MET A 369 2.68 0.75 12.96
N SER A 370 3.75 0.16 13.49
CA SER A 370 4.62 -0.75 12.75
C SER A 370 3.89 -2.04 12.34
N ARG A 371 4.30 -2.66 11.23
CA ARG A 371 3.86 -4.02 10.84
C ARG A 371 4.16 -5.06 11.92
N TRP A 372 5.18 -4.81 12.75
CA TRP A 372 5.64 -5.70 13.82
C TRP A 372 5.12 -5.27 15.20
N ARG A 373 3.80 -5.03 15.30
CA ARG A 373 3.15 -4.53 16.53
C ARG A 373 3.48 -5.39 17.75
N GLY A 374 3.28 -6.70 17.64
CA GLY A 374 3.53 -7.64 18.75
C GLY A 374 4.98 -7.65 19.23
N LEU A 375 5.95 -7.61 18.30
CA LEU A 375 7.37 -7.60 18.64
C LEU A 375 7.79 -6.29 19.33
N SER A 376 7.28 -5.16 18.83
CA SER A 376 7.60 -3.84 19.39
C SER A 376 7.03 -3.69 20.80
N LEU A 377 5.78 -4.14 21.02
CA LEU A 377 5.12 -4.08 22.33
C LEU A 377 5.77 -5.01 23.36
N THR A 378 6.14 -6.24 22.96
CA THR A 378 6.83 -7.17 23.85
C THR A 378 8.23 -6.68 24.21
N THR A 379 8.97 -6.14 23.25
CA THR A 379 10.29 -5.53 23.50
C THR A 379 10.18 -4.31 24.42
N GLY A 380 9.20 -3.43 24.19
CA GLY A 380 8.92 -2.29 25.06
C GLY A 380 8.56 -2.72 26.48
N GLY A 381 7.75 -3.78 26.62
CA GLY A 381 7.41 -4.38 27.92
C GLY A 381 8.63 -4.96 28.65
N LEU A 382 9.47 -5.72 27.96
CA LEU A 382 10.71 -6.28 28.52
C LEU A 382 11.66 -5.18 29.01
N LEU A 383 11.85 -4.13 28.20
CA LEU A 383 12.67 -2.97 28.59
C LEU A 383 12.08 -2.24 29.80
N LEU A 384 10.76 -2.08 29.86
CA LEU A 384 10.09 -1.44 30.99
C LEU A 384 10.27 -2.25 32.28
N VAL A 385 10.03 -3.56 32.23
CA VAL A 385 10.23 -4.46 33.39
C VAL A 385 11.69 -4.46 33.83
N GLY A 386 12.63 -4.59 32.89
CA GLY A 386 14.06 -4.54 33.17
C GLY A 386 14.48 -3.24 33.87
N LEU A 387 13.95 -2.10 33.41
CA LEU A 387 14.18 -0.80 34.05
C LEU A 387 13.67 -0.80 35.50
N PHE A 388 12.45 -1.26 35.76
CA PHE A 388 11.91 -1.32 37.12
C PHE A 388 12.68 -2.29 38.03
N MET A 389 13.06 -3.46 37.54
CA MET A 389 13.89 -4.41 38.29
C MET A 389 15.23 -3.77 38.68
N GLN A 390 15.88 -3.06 37.76
CA GLN A 390 17.14 -2.38 38.03
C GLN A 390 16.99 -1.24 39.07
N LEU A 391 15.88 -0.49 39.01
CA LEU A 391 15.57 0.56 39.99
C LEU A 391 15.33 -0.02 41.39
N ILE A 392 14.60 -1.14 41.47
CA ILE A 392 14.34 -1.83 42.73
C ILE A 392 15.65 -2.40 43.28
N ALA A 393 16.39 -3.20 42.50
CA ALA A 393 17.65 -3.81 42.92
C ALA A 393 18.64 -2.78 43.48
N HIS A 394 18.74 -1.62 42.82
CA HIS A 394 19.62 -0.57 43.29
C HIS A 394 19.19 0.04 44.63
N ARG A 395 17.89 0.24 44.84
CA ARG A 395 17.38 0.73 46.14
C ARG A 395 17.64 -0.25 47.27
N TRP A 396 17.57 -1.54 47.01
CA TRP A 396 17.87 -2.58 47.99
C TRP A 396 19.36 -2.62 48.35
N SER A 397 20.25 -2.44 47.36
CA SER A 397 21.70 -2.39 47.60
C SER A 397 22.16 -1.23 48.49
N HIS A 398 21.37 -0.16 48.56
CA HIS A 398 21.68 1.04 49.36
C HIS A 398 20.87 1.14 50.66
N ARG A 399 20.15 0.09 51.07
CA ARG A 399 19.60 0.07 52.43
C ARG A 399 20.76 -0.07 53.43
N PRO A 400 20.89 0.84 54.41
CA PRO A 400 21.84 0.66 55.50
C PRO A 400 21.58 -0.70 56.16
N GLN A 401 22.62 -1.52 56.31
CA GLN A 401 22.57 -2.69 57.18
C GLN A 401 22.30 -2.15 58.58
N GLU A 402 21.14 -2.49 59.13
CA GLU A 402 20.78 -2.19 60.50
C GLU A 402 21.80 -2.95 61.37
N GLU A 403 22.75 -2.22 61.96
CA GLU A 403 23.77 -2.77 62.85
C GLU A 403 23.06 -3.54 63.96
N THR A 404 23.24 -4.86 63.95
CA THR A 404 22.85 -5.73 65.05
C THR A 404 23.48 -5.17 66.33
N PRO A 405 22.70 -4.88 67.39
CA PRO A 405 23.26 -4.34 68.62
C PRO A 405 24.26 -5.34 69.22
N PRO A 406 25.37 -4.85 69.80
CA PRO A 406 26.46 -5.71 70.26
C PRO A 406 26.03 -6.55 71.46
N ASP A 407 26.41 -7.83 71.43
CA ASP A 407 26.16 -8.84 72.45
C ASP A 407 26.53 -8.36 73.86
N GLU A 408 25.53 -8.34 74.76
CA GLU A 408 25.78 -8.29 76.19
C GLU A 408 26.29 -9.66 76.66
N VAL A 409 27.57 -9.67 77.01
CA VAL A 409 28.28 -10.70 77.76
C VAL A 409 27.75 -10.77 79.20
N SER A 410 27.76 -11.98 79.76
CA SER A 410 27.72 -12.39 81.19
C SER A 410 26.42 -13.10 81.59
N SER A 411 26.37 -14.11 82.46
CA SER A 411 27.36 -14.95 83.15
C SER A 411 26.52 -15.93 83.96
N ASP A 412 26.86 -17.21 83.86
CA ASP A 412 26.93 -18.17 84.97
C ASP A 412 25.69 -18.48 85.87
N GLY A 413 25.41 -19.78 85.97
CA GLY A 413 25.00 -20.41 87.24
C GLY A 413 23.51 -20.57 87.54
N GLY A 414 23.08 -21.83 87.74
CA GLY A 414 22.04 -22.13 88.73
C GLY A 414 20.76 -22.83 88.24
N GLU A 415 20.86 -24.15 88.06
CA GLU A 415 20.08 -25.14 88.83
C GLU A 415 18.53 -25.09 88.86
N SER A 416 17.94 -26.18 88.34
CA SER A 416 16.79 -26.92 88.89
C SER A 416 15.39 -26.27 88.88
N GLN A 417 14.45 -26.79 88.09
CA GLN A 417 13.58 -27.93 88.46
C GLN A 417 12.24 -27.90 87.70
N ASN A 418 12.00 -28.98 86.96
CA ASN A 418 10.74 -29.72 86.81
C ASN A 418 9.43 -29.03 86.38
N ARG A 419 8.84 -29.68 85.36
CA ARG A 419 7.46 -30.22 85.30
C ARG A 419 6.56 -29.49 84.30
N ALA A 420 5.83 -30.13 83.41
CA ALA A 420 5.79 -31.46 82.81
C ALA A 420 4.77 -31.37 81.66
N GLU A 421 4.82 -32.33 80.73
CA GLU A 421 3.66 -32.89 80.01
C GLU A 421 2.87 -31.91 79.09
N ILE A 422 2.55 -32.21 77.83
CA ILE A 422 2.04 -33.46 77.25
C ILE A 422 1.88 -33.24 75.72
N LEU A 423 2.15 -34.30 74.94
CA LEU A 423 1.66 -34.61 73.57
C LEU A 423 2.13 -33.77 72.37
N GLN A 424 2.48 -34.33 71.21
CA GLN A 424 2.91 -35.66 70.76
C GLN A 424 3.22 -35.53 69.26
N ASP A 425 4.31 -36.17 68.81
CA ASP A 425 4.46 -36.98 67.60
C ASP A 425 4.07 -36.37 66.22
N THR A 426 4.83 -36.53 65.13
CA THR A 426 5.83 -37.55 64.78
C THR A 426 6.78 -36.99 63.71
N SER A 427 8.04 -37.38 63.81
CA SER A 427 9.13 -37.12 62.88
C SER A 427 9.01 -37.91 61.57
N CYS A 428 9.55 -37.34 60.49
CA CYS A 428 10.02 -38.09 59.32
C CYS A 428 11.55 -37.99 59.26
N PRO A 429 12.27 -39.10 59.01
CA PRO A 429 13.72 -39.10 58.90
C PRO A 429 14.22 -38.98 57.45
N GLU A 430 15.41 -38.43 57.39
CA GLU A 430 16.42 -38.38 56.34
C GLU A 430 16.65 -39.68 55.55
N VAL A 431 16.75 -39.60 54.22
CA VAL A 431 17.45 -40.59 53.37
C VAL A 431 18.06 -39.89 52.14
N GLN A 432 19.31 -40.25 51.86
CA GLN A 432 20.20 -39.85 50.76
C GLN A 432 19.91 -40.60 49.43
N PRO A 433 20.64 -40.33 48.32
CA PRO A 433 20.14 -40.40 46.95
C PRO A 433 20.43 -41.74 46.21
N GLY A 434 19.73 -41.97 45.11
CA GLY A 434 20.06 -43.02 44.13
C GLY A 434 19.04 -43.16 42.99
N ASP A 435 19.53 -42.93 41.77
CA ASP A 435 19.22 -43.54 40.46
C ASP A 435 17.78 -43.92 40.05
N LEU A 436 17.32 -43.42 38.89
CA LEU A 436 17.04 -44.21 37.65
C LEU A 436 16.20 -43.46 36.59
N ALA A 437 16.71 -43.53 35.36
CA ALA A 437 16.01 -43.85 34.10
C ALA A 437 14.93 -42.91 33.49
N GLU A 438 15.38 -42.12 32.51
CA GLU A 438 15.10 -42.31 31.07
C GLU A 438 13.79 -43.01 30.63
N LYS A 439 12.89 -42.25 29.99
CA LYS A 439 11.82 -42.73 29.10
C LYS A 439 11.54 -41.68 28.02
N GLN A 440 12.02 -41.92 26.80
CA GLN A 440 11.28 -42.47 25.64
C GLN A 440 10.45 -41.44 24.85
N THR A 441 11.14 -40.90 23.85
CA THR A 441 10.67 -40.66 22.47
C THR A 441 9.85 -41.83 21.95
N ASN A 442 8.78 -41.57 21.18
CA ASN A 442 8.15 -42.61 20.38
C ASN A 442 7.86 -42.14 18.96
N GLU A 443 8.27 -43.02 18.04
CA GLU A 443 8.33 -42.93 16.60
C GLU A 443 6.97 -42.89 15.90
N ILE A 444 7.00 -42.22 14.75
CA ILE A 444 6.04 -42.31 13.66
C ILE A 444 6.28 -43.67 12.97
N GLN A 445 5.27 -44.53 12.95
CA GLN A 445 5.27 -45.77 12.18
C GLN A 445 4.50 -45.60 10.87
N ASP A 446 5.25 -45.71 9.77
CA ASP A 446 4.76 -46.04 8.44
C ASP A 446 4.25 -47.49 8.40
N HIS A 447 3.08 -47.71 7.81
CA HIS A 447 2.66 -49.04 7.35
C HIS A 447 2.18 -48.98 5.90
N PRO A 448 2.65 -49.90 5.03
CA PRO A 448 2.20 -50.03 3.64
C PRO A 448 0.99 -50.98 3.56
N PHE A 449 0.10 -50.74 2.59
CA PHE A 449 -0.94 -51.72 2.22
C PHE A 449 -1.05 -51.88 0.71
N THR A 450 -0.79 -53.10 0.26
CA THR A 450 -1.04 -53.64 -1.09
C THR A 450 -2.45 -54.24 -1.19
N GLY A 451 -3.03 -54.25 -2.42
CA GLY A 451 -4.44 -54.55 -2.77
C GLY A 451 -4.94 -56.00 -2.56
N ILE A 452 -6.08 -56.48 -3.07
CA ILE A 452 -7.06 -56.18 -4.16
C ILE A 452 -8.38 -56.98 -3.80
N PRO A 453 -9.39 -57.25 -4.66
CA PRO A 453 -10.39 -56.43 -5.41
C PRO A 453 -11.83 -56.56 -4.87
N GLY A 454 -12.73 -55.67 -5.28
CA GLY A 454 -14.17 -55.93 -5.19
C GLY A 454 -15.09 -54.81 -5.67
N THR A 455 -15.75 -55.06 -6.79
CA THR A 455 -17.09 -54.54 -7.20
C THR A 455 -17.28 -53.04 -7.43
N SER A 456 -17.38 -52.71 -8.71
CA SER A 456 -17.94 -51.50 -9.30
C SER A 456 -19.42 -51.29 -8.94
N PRO A 457 -19.80 -50.08 -8.51
CA PRO A 457 -21.14 -49.55 -8.70
C PRO A 457 -21.11 -48.37 -9.69
N ALA A 458 -21.96 -48.49 -10.72
CA ALA A 458 -22.46 -47.49 -11.65
C ALA A 458 -21.87 -46.07 -11.58
N GLU A 459 -21.19 -45.67 -12.67
CA GLU A 459 -20.86 -44.28 -12.99
C GLU A 459 -22.12 -43.42 -13.02
N GLY A 460 -22.35 -42.68 -11.93
CA GLY A 460 -23.04 -41.40 -12.00
C GLY A 460 -22.16 -40.37 -12.71
N PRO A 461 -22.74 -39.29 -13.26
CA PRO A 461 -21.95 -38.22 -13.88
C PRO A 461 -20.93 -37.69 -12.88
N LEU A 462 -19.65 -37.69 -13.27
CA LEU A 462 -18.54 -37.18 -12.47
C LEU A 462 -18.89 -35.77 -11.95
N PRO A 463 -18.73 -35.49 -10.65
CA PRO A 463 -18.96 -34.15 -10.13
C PRO A 463 -18.01 -33.19 -10.84
N LEU A 464 -18.57 -32.22 -11.57
CA LEU A 464 -17.83 -31.15 -12.21
C LEU A 464 -16.96 -30.46 -11.16
N THR A 465 -15.64 -30.64 -11.27
CA THR A 465 -14.65 -30.02 -10.39
C THR A 465 -14.65 -28.53 -10.68
N ARG A 466 -14.88 -27.70 -9.65
CA ARG A 466 -14.77 -26.24 -9.76
C ARG A 466 -13.31 -25.88 -10.06
N HIS A 467 -13.09 -24.90 -10.93
CA HIS A 467 -11.77 -24.34 -11.19
C HIS A 467 -11.83 -22.82 -10.98
N CYS A 468 -10.75 -22.25 -10.47
CA CYS A 468 -10.64 -20.80 -10.27
C CYS A 468 -10.61 -20.09 -11.62
N PRO A 469 -11.46 -19.08 -11.87
CA PRO A 469 -11.47 -18.36 -13.15
C PRO A 469 -10.18 -17.56 -13.39
N HIS A 470 -9.45 -17.19 -12.32
CA HIS A 470 -8.21 -16.43 -12.43
C HIS A 470 -6.97 -17.28 -12.69
N CYS A 471 -6.80 -18.40 -11.98
CA CYS A 471 -5.57 -19.20 -12.06
C CYS A 471 -5.76 -20.63 -12.57
N GLY A 472 -7.00 -21.06 -12.82
CA GLY A 472 -7.31 -22.40 -13.29
C GLY A 472 -7.10 -23.52 -12.28
N ALA A 473 -6.72 -23.23 -11.03
CA ALA A 473 -6.54 -24.25 -10.00
C ALA A 473 -7.88 -24.87 -9.56
N PRO A 474 -7.94 -26.17 -9.21
CA PRO A 474 -9.15 -26.79 -8.69
C PRO A 474 -9.56 -26.16 -7.35
N LEU A 475 -10.86 -25.94 -7.17
CA LEU A 475 -11.44 -25.32 -5.98
C LEU A 475 -12.29 -26.32 -5.21
N ASP A 476 -12.02 -26.43 -3.91
CA ASP A 476 -12.91 -27.10 -2.96
C ASP A 476 -14.01 -26.12 -2.50
N ARG A 477 -15.24 -26.62 -2.39
CA ARG A 477 -16.44 -25.84 -1.98
C ARG A 477 -16.31 -25.29 -0.56
N ALA A 478 -15.44 -25.86 0.28
CA ALA A 478 -15.23 -25.42 1.65
C ALA A 478 -14.51 -24.06 1.78
N PHE A 479 -13.82 -23.59 0.72
CA PHE A 479 -13.02 -22.36 0.81
C PHE A 479 -13.74 -21.16 0.18
N ALA A 480 -13.84 -20.09 0.97
CA ALA A 480 -14.28 -18.78 0.48
C ALA A 480 -13.25 -18.12 -0.46
N TYR A 481 -11.99 -18.56 -0.46
CA TYR A 481 -10.92 -18.01 -1.27
C TYR A 481 -10.15 -19.11 -2.00
N CYS A 482 -9.54 -18.79 -3.14
CA CYS A 482 -8.69 -19.74 -3.86
C CYS A 482 -7.37 -19.93 -3.09
N PRO A 483 -7.02 -21.15 -2.65
CA PRO A 483 -5.77 -21.38 -1.92
C PRO A 483 -4.51 -21.15 -2.77
N ALA A 484 -4.63 -21.16 -4.10
CA ALA A 484 -3.50 -20.95 -5.01
C ALA A 484 -3.22 -19.47 -5.29
N CYS A 485 -4.25 -18.62 -5.44
CA CYS A 485 -4.07 -17.21 -5.83
C CYS A 485 -4.66 -16.18 -4.87
N GLY A 486 -5.39 -16.60 -3.83
CA GLY A 486 -5.98 -15.71 -2.83
C GLY A 486 -7.26 -14.97 -3.26
N GLN A 487 -7.74 -15.16 -4.50
CA GLN A 487 -8.95 -14.51 -4.99
C GLN A 487 -10.22 -15.01 -4.32
N ASP A 488 -11.21 -14.13 -4.17
CA ASP A 488 -12.51 -14.43 -3.57
C ASP A 488 -13.36 -15.32 -4.50
N ASN A 489 -13.87 -16.43 -3.95
CA ASN A 489 -14.71 -17.39 -4.66
C ASN A 489 -16.16 -17.38 -4.16
N ARG A 490 -16.57 -16.39 -3.37
CA ARG A 490 -17.95 -16.27 -2.87
C ARG A 490 -18.97 -16.04 -3.99
N HIS A 491 -18.54 -15.66 -5.18
CA HIS A 491 -19.41 -15.35 -6.31
C HIS A 491 -19.75 -16.53 -7.24
N PHE A 492 -19.57 -17.76 -6.78
CA PHE A 492 -20.12 -18.93 -7.48
C PHE A 492 -21.58 -19.14 -7.08
N LEU A 493 -22.50 -18.94 -8.02
CA LEU A 493 -23.92 -19.21 -7.85
C LEU A 493 -24.26 -20.61 -8.37
N GLN A 494 -25.06 -21.35 -7.61
CA GLN A 494 -25.63 -22.60 -8.07
C GLN A 494 -26.97 -22.32 -8.74
N CYS A 495 -27.12 -22.73 -10.00
CA CYS A 495 -28.35 -22.58 -10.75
C CYS A 495 -29.48 -23.40 -10.09
N PRO A 496 -30.60 -22.79 -9.70
CA PRO A 496 -31.69 -23.50 -9.03
C PRO A 496 -32.37 -24.54 -9.94
N THR A 497 -32.33 -24.33 -11.26
CA THR A 497 -32.98 -25.22 -12.24
C THR A 497 -32.15 -26.46 -12.58
N CYS A 498 -30.85 -26.32 -12.88
CA CYS A 498 -30.01 -27.44 -13.33
C CYS A 498 -28.97 -27.90 -12.32
N GLY A 499 -28.78 -27.17 -11.21
CA GLY A 499 -27.76 -27.47 -10.20
C GLY A 499 -26.32 -27.17 -10.62
N GLY A 500 -26.10 -26.65 -11.84
CA GLY A 500 -24.79 -26.22 -12.34
C GLY A 500 -24.27 -24.99 -11.60
N GLU A 501 -22.97 -24.94 -11.34
CA GLU A 501 -22.33 -23.83 -10.61
C GLU A 501 -21.57 -22.94 -11.59
N HIS A 502 -21.83 -21.63 -11.50
CA HIS A 502 -21.29 -20.63 -12.41
C HIS A 502 -20.71 -19.47 -11.62
N TYR A 503 -19.56 -18.98 -12.06
CA TYR A 503 -18.97 -17.76 -11.53
C TYR A 503 -19.68 -16.54 -12.13
N LEU A 504 -20.27 -15.70 -11.28
CA LEU A 504 -20.76 -14.37 -11.67
C LEU A 504 -19.79 -13.32 -11.14
N PRO A 505 -19.19 -12.45 -11.97
CA PRO A 505 -18.53 -11.26 -11.46
C PRO A 505 -19.52 -10.40 -10.65
N PRO A 506 -19.10 -9.73 -9.57
CA PRO A 506 -19.99 -8.85 -8.80
C PRO A 506 -20.60 -7.70 -9.63
N GLU A 507 -19.94 -7.33 -10.72
CA GLU A 507 -20.38 -6.29 -11.67
C GLU A 507 -21.38 -6.83 -12.72
N ALA A 508 -21.50 -8.15 -12.86
CA ALA A 508 -22.46 -8.74 -13.76
C ALA A 508 -23.85 -8.64 -13.12
N GLY A 509 -24.75 -7.86 -13.73
CA GLY A 509 -26.17 -7.84 -13.37
C GLY A 509 -26.85 -9.20 -13.59
N ALA A 510 -28.18 -9.20 -13.71
CA ALA A 510 -28.94 -10.43 -13.97
C ALA A 510 -28.36 -11.18 -15.18
N SER A 511 -27.91 -12.41 -14.95
CA SER A 511 -27.26 -13.24 -15.96
C SER A 511 -27.99 -14.57 -16.09
N HIS A 512 -27.83 -15.24 -17.22
CA HIS A 512 -28.51 -16.51 -17.48
C HIS A 512 -27.53 -17.68 -17.32
N CYS A 513 -27.99 -18.77 -16.73
CA CYS A 513 -27.24 -20.01 -16.63
C CYS A 513 -26.88 -20.52 -18.03
N PRO A 514 -25.59 -20.69 -18.38
CA PRO A 514 -25.20 -21.14 -19.71
C PRO A 514 -25.61 -22.59 -20.00
N ALA A 515 -25.89 -23.40 -18.97
CA ALA A 515 -26.30 -24.79 -19.13
C ALA A 515 -27.80 -24.95 -19.45
N CYS A 516 -28.68 -24.11 -18.89
CA CYS A 516 -30.14 -24.29 -19.02
C CYS A 516 -30.92 -23.01 -19.36
N GLY A 517 -30.26 -21.85 -19.42
CA GLY A 517 -30.89 -20.56 -19.73
C GLY A 517 -31.71 -19.96 -18.59
N ALA A 518 -31.74 -20.54 -17.39
CA ALA A 518 -32.47 -19.96 -16.26
C ALA A 518 -31.81 -18.67 -15.76
N LEU A 519 -32.61 -17.68 -15.36
CA LEU A 519 -32.11 -16.44 -14.77
C LEU A 519 -31.42 -16.72 -13.42
N LEU A 520 -30.20 -16.25 -13.27
CA LEU A 520 -29.42 -16.24 -12.05
C LEU A 520 -29.55 -14.84 -11.44
N ASP A 521 -30.51 -14.67 -10.53
CA ASP A 521 -30.60 -13.45 -9.74
C ASP A 521 -29.56 -13.51 -8.62
N ASN A 522 -28.78 -12.44 -8.51
CA ASN A 522 -27.85 -12.23 -7.41
C ASN A 522 -28.70 -11.89 -6.18
N VAL A 523 -29.18 -12.93 -5.49
CA VAL A 523 -29.92 -12.74 -4.23
C VAL A 523 -28.90 -12.22 -3.23
N ASP A 524 -28.99 -10.92 -2.91
CA ASP A 524 -28.11 -10.24 -1.97
C ASP A 524 -27.89 -11.10 -0.72
N PHE A 525 -26.65 -11.56 -0.52
CA PHE A 525 -26.21 -12.34 0.64
C PHE A 525 -26.11 -11.46 1.91
N GLU A 526 -26.94 -10.43 2.02
CA GLU A 526 -27.13 -9.67 3.25
C GLU A 526 -28.25 -10.31 4.08
N SER A 527 -27.89 -10.79 5.27
CA SER A 527 -28.76 -11.29 6.35
C SER A 527 -29.20 -12.77 6.30
N HIS A 528 -28.30 -13.68 6.68
CA HIS A 528 -28.64 -14.74 7.65
C HIS A 528 -27.34 -15.26 8.32
N GLY A 529 -26.91 -14.58 9.37
CA GLY A 529 -26.03 -15.15 10.39
C GLY A 529 -26.90 -15.81 11.47
N GLY A 530 -26.84 -17.14 11.52
CA GLY A 530 -27.32 -17.99 12.63
C GLY A 530 -26.18 -18.87 13.11
#